data_AF-A0A3B8V8W5-F1
#
_entry.id   AF-A0A3B8V8W5-F1
#
_cell.length_a   1.000
_cell.length_b   1.000
_cell.length_c   1.000
_cell.angle_alpha   90.00
_cell.angle_beta   90.00
_cell.angle_gamma   90.00
#
_symmetry.space_group_name_H-M   'P 1'
#
loop_
_entity.id
_entity.type
_entity.pdbx_description
1 polymer ?
#
loop_
_entity_poly.entity_id
_entity_poly.type
_entity_poly.pdbx_seq_one_letter_code
_entity_poly.pdbx_strand_id
1 'polypeptide(L)'
;MWFLRRRRRRRLLADPIPAIWRRTLQEHMVHYRMLGPAQRKKLEDKARIFVAETDWEGCGGLDLDERKRILIAANACLLVLENDATLFEAVTSVIVYPAGVVIPESHVGNGIVAGETPILGQARFNGPIILSWSDSIHASQRIGTRNVVLHEFAHALDMLNGTVNGTPPMRKGLHDVWVETCQS
;
A
#
# COMPACT_ATOMS: atom_id res chain seq x y z
N MET A 1 25.12 -2.57 -0.47
CA MET A 1 23.82 -3.07 0.03
C MET A 1 22.80 -3.33 -1.10
N TRP A 2 22.70 -2.48 -2.14
CA TRP A 2 21.78 -2.62 -3.29
C TRP A 2 21.89 -3.94 -4.10
N PHE A 3 23.12 -4.40 -4.39
CA PHE A 3 23.35 -5.65 -5.13
C PHE A 3 22.78 -6.90 -4.44
N LEU A 4 22.84 -6.95 -3.10
CA LEU A 4 22.32 -8.06 -2.31
C LEU A 4 20.79 -8.08 -2.34
N ARG A 5 20.14 -6.91 -2.22
CA ARG A 5 18.67 -6.76 -2.34
C ARG A 5 18.18 -7.19 -3.72
N ARG A 6 18.83 -6.74 -4.80
CA ARG A 6 18.49 -7.15 -6.17
C ARG A 6 18.70 -8.66 -6.41
N ARG A 7 19.69 -9.28 -5.78
CA ARG A 7 19.89 -10.74 -5.83
C ARG A 7 18.78 -11.48 -5.08
N ARG A 8 18.37 -11.00 -3.89
CA ARG A 8 17.27 -11.57 -3.10
C ARG A 8 15.95 -11.53 -3.87
N ARG A 9 15.59 -10.37 -4.46
CA ARG A 9 14.40 -10.22 -5.30
C ARG A 9 14.42 -11.17 -6.51
N ARG A 10 15.55 -11.27 -7.21
CA ARG A 10 15.69 -12.20 -8.35
C ARG A 10 15.49 -13.66 -7.95
N ARG A 11 16.01 -14.07 -6.80
CA ARG A 11 15.79 -15.43 -6.27
C ARG A 11 14.31 -15.66 -5.95
N LEU A 12 13.69 -14.74 -5.22
CA LEU A 12 12.26 -14.81 -4.90
C LEU A 12 11.40 -14.94 -6.16
N LEU A 13 11.68 -14.16 -7.20
CA LEU A 13 10.91 -14.19 -8.45
C LEU A 13 11.27 -15.36 -9.37
N ALA A 14 12.39 -16.05 -9.15
CA ALA A 14 12.72 -17.28 -9.86
C ALA A 14 11.84 -18.45 -9.39
N ASP A 15 11.41 -18.42 -8.12
CA ASP A 15 10.48 -19.42 -7.60
C ASP A 15 9.09 -19.24 -8.22
N PRO A 16 8.43 -20.35 -8.63
CA PRO A 16 7.10 -20.31 -9.18
C PRO A 16 6.12 -19.68 -8.20
N ILE A 17 5.20 -18.86 -8.72
CA ILE A 17 4.20 -18.21 -7.87
C ILE A 17 3.27 -19.26 -7.24
N PRO A 18 3.06 -19.25 -5.91
CA PRO A 18 2.17 -20.19 -5.27
C PRO A 18 0.72 -20.05 -5.79
N ALA A 19 0.00 -21.17 -5.92
CA ALA A 19 -1.35 -21.18 -6.50
C ALA A 19 -2.36 -20.29 -5.75
N ILE A 20 -2.19 -20.14 -4.43
CA ILE A 20 -3.04 -19.29 -3.59
C ILE A 20 -3.02 -17.83 -4.02
N TRP A 21 -1.92 -17.32 -4.58
CA TRP A 21 -1.82 -15.94 -5.04
C TRP A 21 -2.79 -15.65 -6.17
N ARG A 22 -2.70 -16.42 -7.26
CA ARG A 22 -3.57 -16.24 -8.42
C ARG A 22 -5.02 -16.48 -8.09
N ARG A 23 -5.32 -17.50 -7.28
CA ARG A 23 -6.68 -17.77 -6.79
C ARG A 23 -7.23 -16.58 -6.02
N THR A 24 -6.51 -16.12 -5.00
CA THR A 24 -6.89 -14.98 -4.16
C THR A 24 -7.17 -13.73 -4.99
N LEU A 25 -6.25 -13.37 -5.89
CA LEU A 25 -6.37 -12.16 -6.70
C LEU A 25 -7.52 -12.27 -7.69
N GLN A 26 -7.70 -13.42 -8.33
CA GLN A 26 -8.78 -13.65 -9.28
C GLN A 26 -10.15 -13.59 -8.61
N GLU A 27 -10.30 -14.14 -7.41
CA GLU A 27 -11.56 -14.19 -6.68
C GLU A 27 -11.92 -12.84 -6.04
N HIS A 28 -10.96 -12.18 -5.40
CA HIS A 28 -11.25 -11.07 -4.48
C HIS A 28 -10.79 -9.69 -4.95
N MET A 29 -10.11 -9.57 -6.10
CA MET A 29 -9.61 -8.28 -6.59
C MET A 29 -10.16 -7.97 -7.97
N VAL A 30 -11.15 -7.08 -8.05
CA VAL A 30 -11.79 -6.72 -9.32
C VAL A 30 -10.80 -6.09 -10.30
N HIS A 31 -9.84 -5.29 -9.79
CA HIS A 31 -8.83 -4.62 -10.61
C HIS A 31 -7.89 -5.63 -11.27
N TYR A 32 -7.53 -6.72 -10.57
CA TYR A 32 -6.69 -7.78 -11.13
C TYR A 32 -7.32 -8.43 -12.36
N ARG A 33 -8.64 -8.64 -12.35
CA ARG A 33 -9.39 -9.20 -13.48
C ARG A 33 -9.38 -8.28 -14.71
N MET A 34 -9.23 -6.97 -14.51
CA MET A 34 -9.17 -5.99 -15.60
C MET A 34 -7.79 -5.88 -16.24
N LEU A 35 -6.73 -6.33 -15.56
CA LEU A 35 -5.36 -6.26 -16.07
C LEU A 35 -5.11 -7.30 -17.18
N GLY A 36 -4.33 -6.92 -18.18
CA GLY A 36 -3.82 -7.85 -19.19
C GLY A 36 -2.75 -8.81 -18.63
N PRO A 37 -2.39 -9.89 -19.33
CA PRO A 37 -1.47 -10.92 -18.83
C PRO A 37 -0.11 -10.37 -18.38
N ALA A 38 0.47 -9.43 -19.13
CA ALA A 38 1.74 -8.80 -18.79
C ALA A 38 1.65 -7.95 -17.51
N GLN A 39 0.57 -7.17 -17.37
CA GLN A 39 0.32 -6.35 -16.18
C GLN A 39 0.04 -7.22 -14.95
N ARG A 40 -0.72 -8.31 -15.09
CA ARG A 40 -0.92 -9.28 -14.01
C ARG A 40 0.40 -9.84 -13.51
N LYS A 41 1.29 -10.24 -14.41
CA LYS A 41 2.63 -10.71 -14.04
C LYS A 41 3.43 -9.63 -13.30
N LYS A 42 3.44 -8.38 -13.81
CA LYS A 42 4.12 -7.27 -13.12
C LYS A 42 3.57 -7.05 -11.71
N LEU A 43 2.25 -7.09 -11.56
CA LEU A 43 1.58 -6.91 -10.27
C LEU A 43 1.92 -8.06 -9.30
N GLU A 44 1.84 -9.30 -9.78
CA GLU A 44 2.25 -10.51 -9.04
C GLU A 44 3.69 -10.37 -8.52
N ASP A 45 4.64 -10.02 -9.39
CA ASP A 45 6.05 -9.90 -9.04
C ASP A 45 6.29 -8.79 -8.01
N LYS A 46 5.68 -7.61 -8.22
CA LYS A 46 5.81 -6.46 -7.29
C LYS A 46 5.19 -6.77 -5.93
N ALA A 47 4.00 -7.35 -5.89
CA ALA A 47 3.32 -7.70 -4.65
C ALA A 47 4.08 -8.78 -3.87
N ARG A 48 4.66 -9.79 -4.56
CA ARG A 48 5.53 -10.78 -3.90
C ARG A 48 6.75 -10.16 -3.26
N ILE A 49 7.43 -9.25 -3.97
CA ILE A 49 8.57 -8.52 -3.42
C ILE A 49 8.13 -7.69 -2.22
N PHE A 50 7.00 -6.98 -2.31
CA PHE A 50 6.49 -6.15 -1.21
C PHE A 50 6.19 -7.01 0.02
N VAL A 51 5.47 -8.12 -0.13
CA VAL A 51 5.20 -9.04 0.98
C VAL A 51 6.48 -9.55 1.64
N ALA A 52 7.52 -9.84 0.85
CA ALA A 52 8.79 -10.39 1.35
C ALA A 52 9.74 -9.36 1.98
N GLU A 53 9.54 -8.06 1.72
CA GLU A 53 10.38 -6.97 2.22
C GLU A 53 9.71 -6.09 3.28
N THR A 54 8.45 -6.39 3.61
CA THR A 54 7.63 -5.64 4.57
C THR A 54 7.32 -6.52 5.77
N ASP A 55 7.40 -5.97 6.97
CA ASP A 55 6.96 -6.63 8.20
C ASP A 55 5.43 -6.52 8.33
N TRP A 56 4.77 -7.60 8.75
CA TRP A 56 3.31 -7.69 8.79
C TRP A 56 2.82 -8.06 10.19
N GLU A 57 1.93 -7.25 10.74
CA GLU A 57 1.36 -7.48 12.07
C GLU A 57 -0.18 -7.42 12.05
N GLY A 58 -0.81 -8.47 12.57
CA GLY A 58 -2.24 -8.49 12.84
C GLY A 58 -2.49 -8.13 14.30
N CYS A 59 -3.26 -7.07 14.55
CA CYS A 59 -3.56 -6.58 15.89
C CYS A 59 -5.05 -6.71 16.22
N GLY A 60 -5.41 -6.52 17.49
CA GLY A 60 -6.80 -6.56 17.93
C GLY A 60 -7.48 -7.92 17.72
N GLY A 61 -6.72 -9.01 17.82
CA GLY A 61 -7.20 -10.38 17.57
C GLY A 61 -7.38 -10.74 16.10
N LEU A 62 -6.94 -9.89 15.15
CA LEU A 62 -6.94 -10.23 13.73
C LEU A 62 -5.87 -11.27 13.41
N ASP A 63 -6.29 -12.43 12.90
CA ASP A 63 -5.37 -13.34 12.23
C ASP A 63 -5.00 -12.81 10.83
N LEU A 64 -3.77 -12.32 10.69
CA LEU A 64 -3.24 -11.78 9.43
C LEU A 64 -2.66 -12.90 8.56
N ASP A 65 -3.58 -13.67 7.97
CA ASP A 65 -3.27 -14.77 7.04
C ASP A 65 -2.61 -14.30 5.72
N GLU A 66 -2.13 -15.26 4.93
CA GLU A 66 -1.47 -15.01 3.64
C GLU A 66 -2.39 -14.28 2.65
N ARG A 67 -3.69 -14.63 2.60
CA ARG A 67 -4.67 -14.05 1.68
C ARG A 67 -4.82 -12.54 1.92
N LYS A 68 -4.87 -12.13 3.19
CA LYS A 68 -4.97 -10.72 3.58
C LYS A 68 -3.73 -9.93 3.13
N ARG A 69 -2.53 -10.47 3.35
CA ARG A 69 -1.26 -9.86 2.92
C ARG A 69 -1.19 -9.73 1.40
N ILE A 70 -1.59 -10.77 0.66
CA ILE A 70 -1.65 -10.77 -0.81
C ILE A 70 -2.54 -9.62 -1.31
N LEU A 71 -3.75 -9.49 -0.76
CA LEU A 71 -4.71 -8.48 -1.22
C LEU A 71 -4.24 -7.06 -0.90
N ILE A 72 -3.71 -6.83 0.29
CA ILE A 72 -3.16 -5.52 0.66
C ILE A 72 -1.98 -5.17 -0.26
N ALA A 73 -1.01 -6.08 -0.40
CA ALA A 73 0.17 -5.86 -1.23
C ALA A 73 -0.18 -5.61 -2.69
N ALA A 74 -1.12 -6.38 -3.26
CA ALA A 74 -1.53 -6.21 -4.65
C ALA A 74 -2.27 -4.88 -4.86
N ASN A 75 -3.17 -4.48 -3.96
CA ASN A 75 -3.80 -3.15 -4.07
C ASN A 75 -2.74 -2.04 -4.01
N ALA A 76 -1.84 -2.06 -3.03
CA ALA A 76 -0.74 -1.09 -2.93
C ALA A 76 0.09 -1.05 -4.23
N CYS A 77 0.48 -2.21 -4.76
CA CYS A 77 1.33 -2.31 -5.93
C CYS A 77 0.65 -1.85 -7.24
N LEU A 78 -0.67 -1.68 -7.29
CA LEU A 78 -1.34 -1.06 -8.43
C LEU A 78 -0.84 0.37 -8.67
N LEU A 79 -0.60 1.14 -7.60
CA LEU A 79 -0.16 2.54 -7.69
C LEU A 79 1.21 2.70 -8.35
N VAL A 80 2.03 1.65 -8.29
CA VAL A 80 3.41 1.64 -8.80
C VAL A 80 3.60 0.56 -9.88
N LEU A 81 2.52 0.11 -10.51
CA LEU A 81 2.55 -1.01 -11.46
C LEU A 81 3.48 -0.75 -12.64
N GLU A 82 3.44 0.46 -13.19
CA GLU A 82 4.27 0.88 -14.33
C GLU A 82 5.48 1.74 -13.91
N ASN A 83 5.75 1.83 -12.61
CA ASN A 83 6.91 2.55 -12.07
C ASN A 83 8.04 1.57 -11.74
N ASP A 84 9.16 1.66 -12.44
CA ASP A 84 10.33 0.79 -12.24
C ASP A 84 11.31 1.30 -11.17
N ALA A 85 11.14 2.54 -10.69
CA ALA A 85 12.13 3.21 -9.86
C ALA A 85 12.13 2.73 -8.41
N THR A 86 10.98 2.57 -7.77
CA THR A 86 10.89 2.22 -6.34
C THR A 86 9.63 1.42 -6.00
N LEU A 87 9.76 0.56 -4.99
CA LEU A 87 8.64 -0.19 -4.39
C LEU A 87 8.58 0.17 -2.92
N PHE A 88 7.77 1.18 -2.58
CA PHE A 88 7.47 1.65 -1.22
C PHE A 88 8.65 1.53 -0.22
N GLU A 89 9.84 2.01 -0.58
CA GLU A 89 11.07 1.69 0.19
C GLU A 89 11.06 2.25 1.61
N ALA A 90 10.25 3.28 1.86
CA ALA A 90 10.05 3.89 3.17
C ALA A 90 9.04 3.11 4.04
N VAL A 91 8.27 2.19 3.47
CA VAL A 91 7.29 1.37 4.20
C VAL A 91 7.98 0.12 4.70
N THR A 92 8.32 0.10 5.99
CA THR A 92 8.98 -1.03 6.64
C THR A 92 7.98 -2.04 7.21
N SER A 93 6.80 -1.59 7.64
CA SER A 93 5.81 -2.43 8.29
C SER A 93 4.37 -2.03 7.97
N VAL A 94 3.48 -3.03 7.91
CA VAL A 94 2.04 -2.88 7.74
C VAL A 94 1.32 -3.56 8.92
N ILE A 95 0.55 -2.76 9.66
CA ILE A 95 -0.21 -3.17 10.84
C ILE A 95 -1.69 -3.20 10.47
N VAL A 96 -2.39 -4.29 10.77
CA VAL A 96 -3.77 -4.50 10.33
C VAL A 96 -4.68 -4.85 11.52
N TYR A 97 -5.80 -4.13 11.63
CA TYR A 97 -6.86 -4.35 12.63
C TYR A 97 -8.16 -4.87 11.97
N PRO A 98 -9.06 -5.56 12.69
CA PRO A 98 -10.28 -6.13 12.09
C PRO A 98 -11.26 -5.09 11.54
N ALA A 99 -11.72 -4.17 12.40
CA ALA A 99 -12.62 -3.05 12.12
C ALA A 99 -12.71 -2.16 13.38
N GLY A 100 -13.14 -0.90 13.24
CA GLY A 100 -13.62 -0.09 14.38
C GLY A 100 -12.58 0.31 15.43
N VAL A 101 -11.29 0.13 15.15
CA VAL A 101 -10.23 0.57 16.06
C VAL A 101 -9.98 2.06 15.82
N VAL A 102 -10.33 2.86 16.82
CA VAL A 102 -9.75 4.19 17.00
C VAL A 102 -8.27 3.94 17.28
N ILE A 103 -7.42 4.28 16.32
CA ILE A 103 -5.96 4.15 16.43
C ILE A 103 -5.57 4.91 17.71
N PRO A 104 -5.03 4.25 18.76
CA PRO A 104 -4.58 4.96 19.94
C PRO A 104 -3.53 5.98 19.52
N GLU A 105 -3.68 7.23 19.96
CA GLU A 105 -2.66 8.25 19.74
C GLU A 105 -1.31 7.73 20.23
N SER A 106 -0.39 7.48 19.30
CA SER A 106 0.99 7.16 19.65
C SER A 106 1.63 8.42 20.24
N HIS A 107 1.63 8.53 21.57
CA HIS A 107 2.34 9.56 22.30
C HIS A 107 3.86 9.36 22.14
N VAL A 108 4.51 10.27 21.41
CA VAL A 108 5.94 10.54 21.58
C VAL A 108 6.15 12.06 21.55
N GLY A 109 6.34 12.64 22.74
CA GLY A 109 6.86 14.00 22.93
C GLY A 109 5.83 15.15 22.83
N ASN A 110 5.37 15.62 24.00
CA ASN A 110 4.82 16.95 24.32
C ASN A 110 4.01 17.73 23.26
N GLY A 111 2.82 17.25 22.92
CA GLY A 111 1.81 18.10 22.28
C GLY A 111 0.49 17.37 22.04
N ILE A 112 -0.54 17.70 22.81
CA ILE A 112 -1.91 17.22 22.59
C ILE A 112 -2.49 17.99 21.41
N VAL A 113 -2.88 17.28 20.34
CA VAL A 113 -3.77 17.84 19.31
C VAL A 113 -4.99 16.95 19.23
N ALA A 114 -5.97 17.26 20.09
CA ALA A 114 -7.28 16.67 20.04
C ALA A 114 -8.04 17.18 18.81
N GLY A 115 -8.76 16.28 18.14
CA GLY A 115 -9.77 16.63 17.15
C GLY A 115 -10.69 15.45 16.92
N GLU A 116 -11.97 15.62 17.23
CA GLU A 116 -13.08 14.67 17.06
C GLU A 116 -13.35 14.39 15.56
N THR A 117 -12.40 13.78 14.87
CA THR A 117 -12.51 13.36 13.48
C THR A 117 -11.89 11.97 13.39
N PRO A 118 -12.58 10.95 12.83
CA PRO A 118 -12.00 9.62 12.66
C PRO A 118 -10.70 9.80 11.88
N ILE A 119 -9.58 9.50 12.53
CA ILE A 119 -8.22 9.86 12.12
C ILE A 119 -7.99 9.41 10.68
N LEU A 120 -8.22 10.36 9.78
CA LEU A 120 -7.88 10.37 8.38
C LEU A 120 -6.52 11.05 8.35
N GLY A 121 -5.47 10.27 8.10
CA GLY A 121 -4.18 10.79 7.63
C GLY A 121 -3.46 11.82 8.52
N GLN A 122 -2.82 11.37 9.59
CA GLN A 122 -1.52 11.94 9.96
C GLN A 122 -0.43 11.02 9.42
N ALA A 123 -0.11 11.23 8.15
CA ALA A 123 1.00 10.57 7.50
C ALA A 123 2.29 10.93 8.28
N ARG A 124 2.96 9.93 8.86
CA ARG A 124 4.24 10.11 9.54
C ARG A 124 5.35 9.65 8.60
N PHE A 125 6.40 10.47 8.48
CA PHE A 125 7.61 10.13 7.75
C PHE A 125 8.23 8.86 8.35
N ASN A 126 8.35 7.78 7.57
CA ASN A 126 8.93 6.48 7.97
C ASN A 126 8.20 5.70 9.09
N GLY A 127 6.89 5.86 9.24
CA GLY A 127 6.07 5.09 10.18
C GLY A 127 5.41 3.84 9.57
N PRO A 128 4.88 2.92 10.41
CA PRO A 128 4.06 1.79 9.93
C PRO A 128 2.82 2.29 9.18
N ILE A 129 2.42 1.57 8.13
CA ILE A 129 1.10 1.76 7.51
C ILE A 129 0.07 1.00 8.35
N ILE A 130 -0.95 1.69 8.85
CA ILE A 130 -2.00 1.11 9.68
C ILE A 130 -3.28 0.98 8.84
N LEU A 131 -3.88 -0.21 8.85
CA LEU A 131 -5.05 -0.53 8.02
C LEU A 131 -6.17 -1.17 8.83
N SER A 132 -7.40 -0.86 8.43
CA SER A 132 -8.62 -1.59 8.82
C SER A 132 -8.92 -2.66 7.77
N TRP A 133 -9.02 -3.93 8.19
CA TRP A 133 -9.24 -5.06 7.29
C TRP A 133 -10.62 -5.01 6.64
N SER A 134 -11.67 -4.71 7.40
CA SER A 134 -13.03 -4.57 6.88
C SER A 134 -13.09 -3.57 5.72
N ASP A 135 -12.40 -2.44 5.87
CA ASP A 135 -12.41 -1.37 4.87
C ASP A 135 -11.54 -1.73 3.66
N SER A 136 -10.47 -2.50 3.88
CA SER A 136 -9.56 -2.97 2.84
C SER A 136 -10.19 -4.03 1.92
N ILE A 137 -10.94 -4.99 2.49
CA ILE A 137 -11.50 -6.10 1.70
C ILE A 137 -12.69 -5.66 0.85
N HIS A 138 -13.58 -4.82 1.39
CA HIS A 138 -14.75 -4.33 0.67
C HIS A 138 -14.36 -3.52 -0.56
N ALA A 139 -13.27 -2.76 -0.47
CA ALA A 139 -12.77 -1.96 -1.57
C ALA A 139 -12.06 -2.76 -2.67
N SER A 140 -11.48 -3.91 -2.33
CA SER A 140 -10.83 -4.78 -3.32
C SER A 140 -11.84 -5.44 -4.27
N GLN A 141 -13.08 -5.62 -3.81
CA GLN A 141 -14.11 -6.40 -4.50
C GLN A 141 -15.05 -5.57 -5.39
N ARG A 142 -15.08 -4.24 -5.23
CA ARG A 142 -16.02 -3.36 -5.95
C ARG A 142 -15.29 -2.15 -6.54
N ILE A 143 -15.70 -1.73 -7.74
CA ILE A 143 -15.21 -0.48 -8.36
C ILE A 143 -16.03 0.68 -7.78
N GLY A 144 -15.39 1.85 -7.60
CA GLY A 144 -16.06 3.09 -7.16
C GLY A 144 -16.29 3.19 -5.65
N THR A 145 -15.73 2.29 -4.86
CA THR A 145 -15.75 2.36 -3.39
C THR A 145 -14.42 2.92 -2.86
N ARG A 146 -14.46 3.51 -1.65
CA ARG A 146 -13.27 4.04 -0.99
C ARG A 146 -12.30 2.90 -0.67
N ASN A 147 -11.15 2.86 -1.34
CA ASN A 147 -10.09 1.89 -1.11
C ASN A 147 -9.03 2.46 -0.16
N VAL A 148 -9.15 2.11 1.13
CA VAL A 148 -8.26 2.60 2.18
C VAL A 148 -6.81 2.17 1.92
N VAL A 149 -6.57 0.98 1.36
CA VAL A 149 -5.21 0.57 0.98
C VAL A 149 -4.64 1.51 -0.08
N LEU A 150 -5.38 1.77 -1.17
CA LEU A 150 -4.91 2.70 -2.19
C LEU A 150 -4.69 4.12 -1.63
N HIS A 151 -5.55 4.57 -0.71
CA HIS A 151 -5.45 5.87 -0.08
C HIS A 151 -4.19 6.02 0.78
N GLU A 152 -3.99 5.12 1.74
CA GLU A 152 -2.83 5.18 2.65
C GLU A 152 -1.50 4.98 1.89
N PHE A 153 -1.47 4.09 0.90
CA PHE A 153 -0.27 3.91 0.09
C PHE A 153 -0.04 5.05 -0.92
N ALA A 154 -1.07 5.77 -1.35
CA ALA A 154 -0.89 6.99 -2.13
C ALA A 154 -0.26 8.10 -1.26
N HIS A 155 -0.69 8.24 0.00
CA HIS A 155 -0.01 9.11 0.95
C HIS A 155 1.43 8.70 1.19
N ALA A 156 1.71 7.39 1.34
CA ALA A 156 3.07 6.90 1.48
C ALA A 156 3.97 7.27 0.27
N LEU A 157 3.41 7.31 -0.95
CA LEU A 157 4.12 7.77 -2.15
C LEU A 157 4.32 9.29 -2.16
N ASP A 158 3.30 10.05 -1.80
CA ASP A 158 3.34 11.52 -1.69
C ASP A 158 4.45 11.97 -0.73
N MET A 159 4.57 11.26 0.40
CA MET A 159 5.61 11.51 1.41
C MET A 159 7.04 11.29 0.93
N LEU A 160 7.28 10.56 -0.17
CA LEU A 160 8.63 10.39 -0.73
C LEU A 160 9.23 11.71 -1.23
N ASN A 161 8.39 12.73 -1.50
CA ASN A 161 8.84 14.06 -1.90
C ASN A 161 9.13 15.00 -0.71
N GLY A 162 8.89 14.58 0.54
CA GLY A 162 9.13 15.39 1.73
C GLY A 162 8.08 16.47 2.02
N THR A 163 7.02 16.55 1.21
CA THR A 163 5.87 17.44 1.41
C THR A 163 4.57 16.67 1.23
N VAL A 164 3.67 16.70 2.23
CA VAL A 164 2.31 16.17 2.10
C VAL A 164 1.46 17.27 1.45
N ASN A 165 1.39 17.27 0.13
CA ASN A 165 0.61 18.26 -0.63
C ASN A 165 -0.36 17.60 -1.63
N GLY A 166 -0.55 16.28 -1.56
CA GLY A 166 -1.40 15.53 -2.49
C GLY A 166 -0.82 15.44 -3.90
N THR A 167 0.49 15.59 -4.05
CA THR A 167 1.18 15.56 -5.34
C THR A 167 2.24 14.45 -5.35
N PRO A 168 1.94 13.29 -5.94
CA PRO A 168 2.88 12.18 -6.02
C PRO A 168 4.19 12.59 -6.74
N PRO A 169 5.28 11.80 -6.65
CA PRO A 169 6.53 12.10 -7.36
C PRO A 169 6.32 12.24 -8.87
N MET A 170 6.57 13.44 -9.42
CA MET A 170 6.34 13.77 -10.84
C MET A 170 7.60 14.38 -11.48
N ARG A 171 7.65 14.36 -12.81
CA ARG A 171 8.70 15.07 -13.57
C ARG A 171 8.56 16.58 -13.36
N LYS A 172 9.70 17.29 -13.32
CA LYS A 172 9.78 18.76 -13.24
C LYS A 172 8.90 19.38 -14.35
N GLY A 173 8.03 20.33 -13.98
CA GLY A 173 7.09 21.02 -14.87
C GLY A 173 5.66 20.46 -14.89
N LEU A 174 5.42 19.23 -14.41
CA LEU A 174 4.07 18.67 -14.32
C LEU A 174 3.33 19.11 -13.05
N HIS A 175 4.08 19.56 -12.03
CA HIS A 175 3.56 19.97 -10.73
C HIS A 175 2.56 21.14 -10.85
N ASP A 176 2.91 22.17 -11.61
CA ASP A 176 2.10 23.37 -11.73
C ASP A 176 0.78 23.09 -12.45
N VAL A 177 0.83 22.23 -13.48
CA VAL A 177 -0.35 21.76 -14.22
C VAL A 177 -1.27 20.91 -13.33
N TRP A 178 -0.70 20.08 -12.44
CA TRP A 178 -1.46 19.25 -11.51
C TRP A 178 -2.20 20.07 -10.47
N VAL A 179 -1.52 21.07 -9.88
CA VAL A 179 -2.14 22.00 -8.93
C VAL A 179 -3.29 22.74 -9.61
N GLU A 180 -3.06 23.28 -10.81
CA GLU A 180 -4.10 24.00 -11.56
C GLU A 180 -5.30 23.11 -11.90
N THR A 181 -5.10 21.83 -12.22
CA THR A 181 -6.17 20.94 -12.70
C THR A 181 -6.92 20.24 -11.57
N CYS A 182 -6.24 19.91 -10.47
CA CYS A 182 -6.80 19.06 -9.41
C CYS A 182 -7.17 19.81 -8.12
N GLN A 183 -6.80 21.09 -8.01
CA GLN A 183 -7.12 21.94 -6.85
C GLN A 183 -7.99 23.16 -7.22
N SER A 184 -8.45 23.27 -8.47
CA SER A 184 -9.50 24.22 -8.90
C SER A 184 -10.89 23.58 -8.85
#